data_AF-A0A6J2XFX9-F1
#
_entry.id   AF-A0A6J2XFX9-F1
#
_cell.length_a   1.000
_cell.length_b   1.000
_cell.length_c   1.000
_cell.angle_alpha   90.00
_cell.angle_beta   90.00
_cell.angle_gamma   90.00
#
_symmetry.space_group_name_H-M   'P 1'
#
loop_
_entity.id
_entity.type
_entity.pdbx_description
1 polymer ?
#
loop_
_entity_poly.entity_id
_entity_poly.type
_entity_poly.pdbx_seq_one_letter_code
_entity_poly.pdbx_strand_id
1 'polypeptide(L)'
;MFLPKLSSFISAMLFAVHPIHTEAVTGVVGRAETLSSVFFLAAFIFYSKATKYKKYTGWKYLCLSMIATATAMLCKEQGITVAGVCAAYEIFVVQKIRPNHVKEFVKAALSTKSSYHFPKSNGPTKRLAAMAVTTFILLLGRLQIMGSQLPVFTRFDNPASVAPTTTRQLTYHYLIGVNFWLMLFPCDLCCDWTMGGTVPLVESFTDMRNMATLSTYFFIAALVWVAFKNEK
;
A
#
# COMPACT_ATOMS: atom_id res chain seq x y z
N MET A 1 4.84 20.22 -0.30
CA MET A 1 3.77 19.31 -0.77
C MET A 1 2.87 18.91 0.38
N PHE A 2 2.51 19.85 1.26
CA PHE A 2 1.33 19.65 2.09
C PHE A 2 0.27 20.52 1.47
N LEU A 3 -0.92 19.96 1.26
CA LEU A 3 -2.06 20.70 0.76
C LEU A 3 -2.35 21.88 1.71
N PRO A 4 -3.08 22.91 1.24
CA PRO A 4 -3.56 23.98 2.12
C PRO A 4 -4.19 23.42 3.40
N LYS A 5 -4.10 24.17 4.51
CA LYS A 5 -4.62 23.74 5.82
C LYS A 5 -6.09 23.31 5.73
N LEU A 6 -6.90 24.03 4.97
CA LEU A 6 -8.30 23.72 4.74
C LEU A 6 -8.48 22.36 4.06
N SER A 7 -7.77 22.11 2.95
CA SER A 7 -7.84 20.82 2.25
C SER A 7 -7.38 19.67 3.14
N SER A 8 -6.31 19.87 3.91
CA SER A 8 -5.83 18.86 4.88
C SER A 8 -6.86 18.57 5.97
N PHE A 9 -7.54 19.61 6.47
CA PHE A 9 -8.62 19.48 7.45
C PHE A 9 -9.84 18.75 6.88
N ILE A 10 -10.28 19.12 5.68
CA ILE A 10 -11.39 18.45 4.99
C ILE A 10 -11.06 16.98 4.74
N SER A 11 -9.86 16.66 4.25
CA SER A 11 -9.42 15.27 4.06
C SER A 11 -9.40 14.48 5.37
N ALA A 12 -8.94 15.08 6.47
CA ALA A 12 -8.95 14.44 7.78
C ALA A 12 -10.37 14.22 8.32
N MET A 13 -11.27 15.19 8.12
CA MET A 13 -12.68 15.05 8.48
C MET A 13 -13.36 13.95 7.67
N LEU A 14 -13.19 13.96 6.34
CA LEU A 14 -13.74 12.92 5.45
C LEU A 14 -13.23 11.53 5.86
N PHE A 15 -11.94 11.38 6.13
CA PHE A 15 -11.37 10.13 6.66
C PHE A 15 -12.02 9.75 7.99
N ALA A 16 -12.19 10.68 8.93
CA ALA A 16 -12.75 10.38 10.25
C ALA A 16 -14.22 9.95 10.21
N VAL A 17 -15.04 10.51 9.31
CA VAL A 17 -16.47 10.18 9.20
C VAL A 17 -16.79 9.11 8.14
N HIS A 18 -15.79 8.63 7.38
CA HIS A 18 -16.05 7.70 6.28
C HIS A 18 -16.60 6.36 6.81
N PRO A 19 -17.80 5.91 6.39
CA PRO A 19 -18.39 4.69 6.92
C PRO A 19 -17.59 3.40 6.67
N ILE A 20 -16.65 3.41 5.71
CA ILE A 20 -15.75 2.27 5.46
C ILE A 20 -14.93 1.88 6.71
N HIS A 21 -14.68 2.80 7.63
CA HIS A 21 -13.91 2.52 8.85
C HIS A 21 -14.73 1.80 9.92
N THR A 22 -16.05 1.68 9.75
CA THR A 22 -16.92 1.00 10.73
C THR A 22 -16.46 -0.44 10.98
N GLU A 23 -16.19 -1.23 9.95
CA GLU A 23 -15.70 -2.61 10.08
C GLU A 23 -14.40 -2.71 10.90
N ALA A 24 -13.48 -1.77 10.70
CA ALA A 24 -12.20 -1.73 11.42
C ALA A 24 -12.36 -1.34 12.90
N VAL A 25 -13.42 -0.61 13.27
CA VAL A 25 -13.65 -0.10 14.64
C VAL A 25 -14.59 -1.01 15.44
N THR A 26 -15.61 -1.59 14.81
CA THR A 26 -16.59 -2.44 15.48
C THR A 26 -16.04 -3.84 15.75
N GLY A 27 -15.18 -4.36 14.87
CA GLY A 27 -14.56 -5.67 15.01
C GLY A 27 -13.40 -5.69 16.01
N VAL A 28 -13.36 -6.71 16.90
CA VAL A 28 -12.23 -6.90 17.83
C VAL A 28 -10.91 -7.09 17.06
N VAL A 29 -10.95 -7.79 15.93
CA VAL A 29 -9.79 -8.04 15.05
C VAL A 29 -9.29 -6.73 14.39
N GLY A 30 -10.19 -5.80 14.09
CA GLY A 30 -9.88 -4.51 13.45
C GLY A 30 -9.14 -3.52 14.36
N ARG A 31 -9.13 -3.74 15.68
CA ARG A 31 -8.35 -2.91 16.63
C ARG A 31 -6.85 -2.92 16.32
N ALA A 32 -6.33 -4.07 15.89
CA ALA A 32 -4.95 -4.22 15.47
C ALA A 32 -4.63 -3.36 14.23
N GLU A 33 -5.61 -3.20 13.32
CA GLU A 33 -5.47 -2.39 12.11
C GLU A 33 -5.50 -0.90 12.43
N THR A 34 -6.41 -0.48 13.31
CA THR A 34 -6.47 0.91 13.77
C THR A 34 -5.15 1.31 14.45
N LEU A 35 -4.61 0.47 15.33
CA LEU A 35 -3.33 0.75 15.99
C LEU A 35 -2.15 0.73 15.00
N SER A 36 -2.14 -0.20 14.04
CA SER A 36 -1.16 -0.24 12.96
C SER A 36 -1.20 1.06 12.13
N SER A 37 -2.39 1.60 11.84
CA SER A 37 -2.56 2.84 11.08
C SER A 37 -1.97 4.07 11.80
N VAL A 38 -2.08 4.15 13.13
CA VAL A 38 -1.50 5.25 13.92
C VAL A 38 0.03 5.20 13.83
N PHE A 39 0.62 4.03 14.02
CA PHE A 39 2.08 3.86 13.90
C PHE A 39 2.56 4.04 12.45
N PHE A 40 1.76 3.63 11.46
CA PHE A 40 2.00 3.85 10.04
C PHE A 40 2.18 5.34 9.74
N LEU A 41 1.19 6.15 10.16
CA LEU A 41 1.22 7.61 9.96
C LEU A 41 2.36 8.26 10.76
N ALA A 42 2.59 7.84 12.01
CA ALA A 42 3.70 8.34 12.82
C ALA A 42 5.06 8.06 12.17
N ALA A 43 5.27 6.84 11.65
CA ALA A 43 6.47 6.44 10.94
C ALA A 43 6.72 7.33 9.71
N PHE A 44 5.67 7.62 8.93
CA PHE A 44 5.77 8.52 7.78
C PHE A 44 6.08 9.98 8.18
N ILE A 45 5.44 10.49 9.23
CA ILE A 45 5.71 11.85 9.74
C ILE A 45 7.15 11.98 10.23
N PHE A 46 7.65 11.01 10.99
CA PHE A 46 9.04 10.99 11.44
C PHE A 46 10.00 10.90 10.25
N TYR A 47 9.67 10.11 9.22
CA TYR A 47 10.47 10.05 8.01
C TYR A 47 10.52 11.38 7.25
N SER A 48 9.37 12.04 7.09
CA SER A 48 9.29 13.37 6.47
C SER A 48 10.13 14.40 7.25
N LYS A 49 10.15 14.34 8.59
CA LYS A 49 11.03 15.18 9.43
C LYS A 49 12.51 14.82 9.26
N ALA A 50 12.85 13.53 9.13
CA ALA A 50 14.23 13.07 8.93
C ALA A 50 14.83 13.51 7.58
N THR A 51 13.97 13.76 6.59
CA THR A 51 14.30 14.13 5.21
C THR A 51 14.15 15.62 4.90
N LYS A 52 13.81 16.45 5.90
CA LYS A 52 13.59 17.90 5.75
C LYS A 52 14.75 18.61 5.03
N TYR A 53 15.98 18.15 5.24
CA TYR A 53 17.17 18.67 4.57
C TYR A 53 17.74 17.63 3.61
N LYS A 54 17.90 17.97 2.33
CA LYS A 54 18.36 17.02 1.29
C LYS A 54 19.69 16.35 1.62
N LYS A 55 20.65 17.11 2.18
CA LYS A 55 22.01 16.64 2.50
C LYS A 55 22.16 16.06 3.91
N TYR A 56 21.34 16.49 4.87
CA TYR A 56 21.48 16.08 6.27
C TYR A 56 20.39 15.11 6.67
N THR A 57 20.78 13.97 7.25
CA THR A 57 19.85 12.98 7.76
C THR A 57 19.61 13.24 9.25
N GLY A 58 18.35 13.49 9.61
CA GLY A 58 17.93 13.54 11.00
C GLY A 58 17.87 12.13 11.60
N TRP A 59 19.01 11.56 11.97
CA TRP A 59 19.12 10.16 12.45
C TRP A 59 18.18 9.83 13.62
N LYS A 60 17.92 10.79 14.51
CA LYS A 60 16.93 10.62 15.60
C LYS A 60 15.53 10.32 15.06
N TYR A 61 15.07 11.10 14.08
CA TYR A 61 13.76 10.91 13.45
C TYR A 61 13.72 9.67 12.55
N LEU A 62 14.84 9.34 11.88
CA LEU A 62 14.94 8.09 11.12
C LEU A 62 14.81 6.87 12.04
N CYS A 63 15.48 6.88 13.19
CA CYS A 63 15.36 5.82 14.20
C CYS A 63 13.92 5.68 14.71
N LEU A 64 13.28 6.80 15.07
CA LEU A 64 11.87 6.81 15.47
C LEU A 64 10.93 6.27 14.38
N SER A 65 11.19 6.60 13.11
CA SER A 65 10.45 6.07 11.97
C SER A 65 10.60 4.55 11.83
N MET A 66 11.82 4.03 11.99
CA MET A 66 12.11 2.59 11.95
C MET A 66 11.44 1.84 13.10
N ILE A 67 11.48 2.38 14.32
CA ILE A 67 10.79 1.81 15.49
C ILE A 67 9.28 1.81 15.23
N ALA A 68 8.71 2.92 14.76
CA ALA A 68 7.28 3.00 14.46
C ALA A 68 6.86 2.05 13.32
N THR A 69 7.73 1.82 12.33
CA THR A 69 7.49 0.82 11.27
C THR A 69 7.47 -0.61 11.85
N ALA A 70 8.42 -0.91 12.76
CA ALA A 70 8.45 -2.19 13.45
C ALA A 70 7.19 -2.41 14.30
N THR A 71 6.77 -1.41 15.08
CA THR A 71 5.54 -1.52 15.89
C THR A 71 4.29 -1.63 15.03
N ALA A 72 4.21 -0.89 13.91
CA ALA A 72 3.09 -1.02 12.96
C ALA A 72 2.98 -2.45 12.41
N MET A 73 4.11 -3.06 12.06
CA MET A 73 4.19 -4.44 11.57
C MET A 73 3.84 -5.48 12.64
N LEU A 74 4.24 -5.26 13.89
CA LEU A 74 3.85 -6.10 15.03
C LEU A 74 2.35 -6.05 15.32
N CYS A 75 1.71 -4.89 15.11
CA CYS A 75 0.26 -4.78 15.19
C CYS A 75 -0.45 -5.51 14.04
N LYS A 76 -0.01 -5.27 12.80
CA LYS A 76 -0.55 -5.91 11.61
C LYS A 76 0.52 -6.01 10.53
N GLU A 77 0.57 -7.15 9.85
CA GLU A 77 1.55 -7.42 8.80
C GLU A 77 1.64 -6.37 7.69
N GLN A 78 0.50 -5.78 7.32
CA GLN A 78 0.43 -4.75 6.29
C GLN A 78 1.16 -3.46 6.70
N GLY A 79 1.46 -3.27 7.99
CA GLY A 79 2.25 -2.14 8.50
C GLY A 79 3.66 -2.05 7.90
N ILE A 80 4.23 -3.14 7.39
CA ILE A 80 5.54 -3.10 6.72
C ILE A 80 5.53 -2.26 5.43
N THR A 81 4.36 -2.05 4.83
CA THR A 81 4.20 -1.27 3.59
C THR A 81 4.56 0.21 3.75
N VAL A 82 4.61 0.73 4.99
CA VAL A 82 5.14 2.08 5.28
C VAL A 82 6.53 2.26 4.68
N ALA A 83 7.39 1.25 4.78
CA ALA A 83 8.75 1.33 4.26
C ALA A 83 8.74 1.58 2.75
N GLY A 84 7.81 0.96 2.02
CA GLY A 84 7.58 1.22 0.59
C GLY A 84 7.12 2.66 0.34
N VAL A 85 6.16 3.16 1.14
CA VAL A 85 5.68 4.55 1.02
C VAL A 85 6.78 5.57 1.31
N CYS A 86 7.58 5.36 2.36
CA CYS A 86 8.73 6.21 2.69
C CYS A 86 9.80 6.18 1.58
N ALA A 87 10.06 5.02 0.99
CA ALA A 87 11.00 4.89 -0.13
C ALA A 87 10.48 5.62 -1.39
N ALA A 88 9.20 5.46 -1.71
CA ALA A 88 8.56 6.20 -2.81
C ALA A 88 8.60 7.72 -2.57
N TYR A 89 8.32 8.16 -1.34
CA TYR A 89 8.43 9.57 -0.94
C TYR A 89 9.87 10.11 -1.12
N GLU A 90 10.88 9.35 -0.71
CA GLU A 90 12.28 9.73 -0.91
C GLU A 90 12.63 9.85 -2.41
N ILE A 91 12.24 8.88 -3.24
CA ILE A 91 12.56 8.86 -4.68
C ILE A 91 11.83 9.98 -5.43
N PHE A 92 10.52 10.07 -5.29
CA PHE A 92 9.70 10.99 -6.08
C PHE A 92 9.67 12.41 -5.51
N VAL A 93 9.59 12.56 -4.19
CA VAL A 93 9.40 13.89 -3.57
C VAL A 93 10.72 14.53 -3.16
N VAL A 94 11.61 13.79 -2.48
CA VAL A 94 12.87 14.34 -1.95
C VAL A 94 13.95 14.41 -3.03
N GLN A 95 14.14 13.33 -3.79
CA GLN A 95 15.13 13.27 -4.86
C GLN A 95 14.62 13.90 -6.16
N LYS A 96 13.29 14.02 -6.34
CA LYS A 96 12.64 14.53 -7.55
C LYS A 96 13.03 13.74 -8.81
N ILE A 97 13.19 12.42 -8.68
CA ILE A 97 13.48 11.57 -9.83
C ILE A 97 12.21 11.46 -10.66
N ARG A 98 12.28 11.98 -11.89
CA ARG A 98 11.17 11.88 -12.85
C ARG A 98 11.00 10.43 -13.34
N PRO A 99 9.78 10.01 -13.69
CA PRO A 99 9.52 8.67 -14.23
C PRO A 99 10.31 8.36 -15.51
N ASN A 100 10.70 9.39 -16.28
CA ASN A 100 11.56 9.21 -17.46
C ASN A 100 12.96 8.70 -17.10
N HIS A 101 13.55 9.18 -15.99
CA HIS A 101 14.84 8.68 -15.50
C HIS A 101 14.73 7.25 -14.97
N VAL A 102 13.58 6.85 -14.42
CA VAL A 102 13.33 5.46 -14.02
C VAL A 102 13.26 4.55 -15.25
N LYS A 103 12.59 4.98 -16.34
CA LYS A 103 12.57 4.23 -17.61
C LYS A 103 13.96 4.11 -18.22
N GLU A 104 14.75 5.18 -18.20
CA GLU A 104 16.15 5.15 -18.66
C GLU A 104 17.00 4.22 -17.79
N PHE A 105 16.83 4.25 -16.47
CA PHE A 105 17.51 3.35 -15.55
C PHE A 105 17.13 1.88 -15.79
N VAL A 106 15.84 1.58 -15.96
CA VAL A 106 15.38 0.20 -16.25
C VAL A 106 15.93 -0.28 -17.59
N LYS A 107 15.94 0.57 -18.63
CA LYS A 107 16.57 0.24 -19.92
C LYS A 107 18.09 0.04 -19.77
N ALA A 108 18.75 0.85 -18.94
CA ALA A 108 20.18 0.75 -18.65
C ALA A 108 20.52 -0.48 -17.81
N ALA A 109 19.65 -0.92 -16.90
CA ALA A 109 19.83 -2.12 -16.07
C ALA A 109 19.56 -3.42 -16.85
N LEU A 110 18.62 -3.37 -17.81
CA LEU A 110 18.36 -4.47 -18.74
C LEU A 110 19.41 -4.58 -19.85
N SER A 111 20.11 -3.48 -20.17
CA SER A 111 21.22 -3.48 -21.10
C SER A 111 22.54 -3.74 -20.37
N THR A 112 23.20 -4.86 -20.66
CA THR A 112 24.50 -5.25 -20.07
C THR A 112 25.62 -4.20 -20.26
N LYS A 113 25.41 -3.20 -21.13
CA LYS A 113 26.30 -2.06 -21.34
C LYS A 113 25.58 -0.75 -21.08
N SER A 114 25.54 -0.29 -19.83
CA SER A 114 25.34 1.14 -19.54
C SER A 114 25.76 1.49 -18.11
N SER A 115 26.75 2.39 -18.00
CA SER A 115 27.14 3.01 -16.74
C SER A 115 26.26 4.23 -16.51
N TYR A 116 25.03 4.02 -16.05
CA TYR A 116 24.17 5.14 -15.60
C TYR A 116 24.73 5.68 -14.27
N HIS A 117 25.25 6.90 -14.28
CA HIS A 117 25.76 7.55 -13.08
C HIS A 117 24.62 8.19 -12.29
N PHE A 118 24.25 7.57 -11.16
CA PHE A 118 23.39 8.22 -10.18
C PHE A 118 24.08 9.50 -9.65
N PRO A 119 23.33 10.60 -9.45
CA PRO A 119 23.85 11.73 -8.70
C PRO A 119 24.26 11.25 -7.31
N LYS A 120 25.56 11.33 -7.02
CA LYS A 120 26.20 10.83 -5.81
C LYS A 120 25.77 11.66 -4.59
N SER A 121 24.59 11.37 -4.05
CA SER A 121 24.09 11.98 -2.82
C SER A 121 24.16 10.97 -1.69
N ASN A 122 25.10 11.19 -0.77
CA ASN A 122 25.37 10.27 0.35
C ASN A 122 24.23 10.22 1.40
N GLY A 123 23.38 11.24 1.49
CA GLY A 123 22.29 11.30 2.48
C GLY A 123 21.13 10.37 2.13
N PRO A 124 20.49 10.56 0.96
CA PRO A 124 19.40 9.71 0.47
C PRO A 124 19.74 8.21 0.41
N THR A 125 20.92 7.87 -0.10
CA THR A 125 21.37 6.48 -0.22
C THR A 125 21.51 5.82 1.15
N LYS A 126 22.08 6.52 2.14
CA LYS A 126 22.17 6.02 3.53
C LYS A 126 20.79 5.80 4.16
N ARG A 127 19.82 6.68 3.92
CA ARG A 127 18.45 6.53 4.45
C ARG A 127 17.73 5.34 3.83
N LEU A 128 17.79 5.20 2.51
CA LEU A 128 17.19 4.08 1.79
C LEU A 128 17.85 2.76 2.19
N ALA A 129 19.18 2.73 2.31
CA ALA A 129 19.90 1.55 2.79
C ALA A 129 19.50 1.18 4.22
N ALA A 130 19.46 2.15 5.14
CA ALA A 130 19.05 1.91 6.52
C ALA A 130 17.61 1.34 6.58
N MET A 131 16.67 1.94 5.86
CA MET A 131 15.31 1.42 5.78
C MET A 131 15.23 0.02 5.18
N ALA A 132 15.93 -0.23 4.06
CA ALA A 132 15.92 -1.53 3.40
C ALA A 132 16.47 -2.62 4.31
N VAL A 133 17.56 -2.35 5.03
CA VAL A 133 18.14 -3.25 6.03
C VAL A 133 17.14 -3.51 7.16
N THR A 134 16.51 -2.46 7.72
CA THR A 134 15.51 -2.63 8.76
C THR A 134 14.31 -3.45 8.29
N THR A 135 13.76 -3.14 7.11
CA THR A 135 12.66 -3.91 6.51
C THR A 135 13.03 -5.37 6.30
N PHE A 136 14.24 -5.63 5.81
CA PHE A 136 14.73 -7.00 5.62
C PHE A 136 14.83 -7.76 6.95
N ILE A 137 15.41 -7.15 7.99
CA ILE A 137 15.50 -7.74 9.33
C ILE A 137 14.10 -8.04 9.89
N LEU A 138 13.17 -7.09 9.76
CA LEU A 138 11.79 -7.27 10.24
C LEU A 138 11.07 -8.41 9.50
N LEU A 139 11.25 -8.51 8.17
CA LEU A 139 10.68 -9.61 7.37
C LEU A 139 11.26 -10.96 7.78
N LEU A 140 12.57 -11.06 7.98
CA LEU A 140 13.19 -12.28 8.49
C LEU A 140 12.66 -12.67 9.87
N GLY A 141 12.57 -11.70 10.79
CA GLY A 141 12.01 -11.92 12.12
C GLY A 141 10.56 -12.43 12.04
N ARG A 142 9.74 -11.86 11.16
CA ARG A 142 8.37 -12.33 10.94
C ARG A 142 8.31 -13.74 10.35
N LEU A 143 9.14 -14.06 9.36
CA LEU A 143 9.18 -15.41 8.77
C LEU A 143 9.59 -16.46 9.81
N GLN A 144 10.51 -16.11 10.70
CA GLN A 144 10.90 -16.97 11.82
C GLN A 144 9.74 -17.17 12.81
N ILE A 145 9.07 -16.09 13.22
CA ILE A 145 7.93 -16.16 14.16
C ILE A 145 6.76 -16.96 13.57
N MET A 146 6.48 -16.80 12.26
CA MET A 146 5.41 -17.52 11.57
C MET A 146 5.73 -19.01 11.30
N GLY A 147 6.93 -19.48 11.65
CA GLY A 147 7.34 -20.87 11.42
C GLY A 147 7.44 -21.26 9.94
N SER A 148 7.54 -20.27 9.04
CA SER A 148 7.57 -20.46 7.57
C SER A 148 6.42 -21.33 7.00
N GLN A 149 5.29 -21.41 7.70
CA GLN A 149 4.09 -22.09 7.20
C GLN A 149 3.11 -21.08 6.62
N LEU A 150 2.44 -21.46 5.54
CA LEU A 150 1.35 -20.68 4.97
C LEU A 150 0.05 -20.97 5.72
N PRO A 151 -0.81 -19.95 5.95
CA PRO A 151 -2.15 -20.21 6.49
C PRO A 151 -2.94 -21.08 5.52
N VAL A 152 -3.57 -22.12 6.03
CA VAL A 152 -4.46 -22.99 5.26
C VAL A 152 -5.87 -22.44 5.38
N PHE A 153 -6.40 -21.88 4.29
CA PHE A 153 -7.76 -21.40 4.25
C PHE A 153 -8.72 -22.54 3.91
N THR A 154 -9.84 -22.62 4.63
CA THR A 154 -10.88 -23.59 4.29
C THR A 154 -11.72 -23.10 3.11
N ARG A 155 -12.46 -24.01 2.46
CA ARG A 155 -13.46 -23.62 1.44
C ARG A 155 -14.51 -22.66 2.00
N PHE A 156 -14.82 -22.79 3.28
CA PHE A 156 -15.75 -21.91 3.97
C PHE A 156 -15.17 -20.49 4.03
N ASP A 157 -13.91 -20.32 4.43
CA ASP A 157 -13.28 -19.01 4.59
C ASP A 157 -13.06 -18.27 3.25
N ASN A 158 -12.74 -19.01 2.19
CA ASN A 158 -12.45 -18.45 0.87
C ASN A 158 -12.92 -19.39 -0.25
N PRO A 159 -14.22 -19.37 -0.60
CA PRO A 159 -14.77 -20.25 -1.63
C PRO A 159 -14.16 -20.00 -3.01
N ALA A 160 -13.69 -18.78 -3.29
CA ALA A 160 -13.04 -18.44 -4.56
C ALA A 160 -11.68 -19.12 -4.72
N SER A 161 -10.92 -19.33 -3.63
CA SER A 161 -9.59 -19.95 -3.70
C SER A 161 -9.60 -21.41 -4.16
N VAL A 162 -10.67 -22.13 -3.82
CA VAL A 162 -10.89 -23.54 -4.15
C VAL A 162 -11.72 -23.73 -5.44
N ALA A 163 -12.17 -22.65 -6.06
CA ALA A 163 -12.92 -22.70 -7.33
C ALA A 163 -12.00 -22.99 -8.54
N PRO A 164 -12.55 -23.43 -9.68
CA PRO A 164 -11.79 -23.58 -10.92
C PRO A 164 -11.05 -22.29 -11.30
N THR A 165 -9.91 -22.41 -11.98
CA THR A 165 -9.03 -21.27 -12.29
C THR A 165 -9.76 -20.09 -12.92
N THR A 166 -10.69 -20.34 -13.84
CA THR A 166 -11.48 -19.28 -14.50
C THR A 166 -12.34 -18.51 -13.49
N THR A 167 -13.22 -19.22 -12.76
CA THR A 167 -14.10 -18.64 -11.75
C THR A 167 -13.31 -17.92 -10.66
N ARG A 168 -12.20 -18.52 -10.21
CA ARG A 168 -11.30 -17.95 -9.22
C ARG A 168 -10.73 -16.62 -9.68
N GLN A 169 -10.16 -16.56 -10.90
CA GLN A 169 -9.57 -15.33 -11.41
C GLN A 169 -10.63 -14.25 -11.65
N LEU A 170 -11.77 -14.58 -12.27
CA LEU A 170 -12.87 -13.64 -12.46
C LEU A 170 -13.34 -13.05 -11.13
N THR A 171 -13.54 -13.90 -10.13
CA THR A 171 -13.97 -13.46 -8.78
C THR A 171 -12.91 -12.57 -8.12
N TYR A 172 -11.63 -12.92 -8.18
CA TYR A 172 -10.56 -12.09 -7.59
C TYR A 172 -10.47 -10.70 -8.24
N HIS A 173 -10.65 -10.60 -9.56
CA HIS A 173 -10.66 -9.32 -10.24
C HIS A 173 -11.94 -8.52 -9.93
N TYR A 174 -13.08 -9.20 -9.78
CA TYR A 174 -14.32 -8.57 -9.32
C TYR A 174 -14.22 -8.02 -7.90
N LEU A 175 -13.53 -8.70 -6.98
CA LEU A 175 -13.31 -8.21 -5.62
C LEU A 175 -12.60 -6.85 -5.58
N ILE A 176 -11.72 -6.56 -6.54
CA ILE A 176 -11.10 -5.22 -6.65
C ILE A 176 -12.18 -4.16 -6.93
N GLY A 177 -13.12 -4.47 -7.82
CA GLY A 177 -14.26 -3.59 -8.11
C GLY A 177 -15.18 -3.39 -6.91
N VAL A 178 -15.48 -4.46 -6.16
CA VAL A 178 -16.28 -4.38 -4.92
C VAL A 178 -15.60 -3.49 -3.87
N ASN A 179 -14.31 -3.71 -3.61
CA ASN A 179 -13.55 -2.87 -2.67
C ASN A 179 -13.47 -1.41 -3.13
N PHE A 180 -13.33 -1.19 -4.45
CA PHE A 180 -13.35 0.15 -5.02
C PHE A 180 -14.71 0.84 -4.85
N TRP A 181 -15.80 0.10 -5.03
CA TRP A 181 -17.15 0.61 -4.79
C TRP A 181 -17.37 0.97 -3.32
N LEU A 182 -16.97 0.11 -2.38
CA LEU A 182 -17.05 0.38 -0.94
C LEU A 182 -16.27 1.65 -0.53
N MET A 183 -15.18 1.98 -1.22
CA MET A 183 -14.46 3.24 -0.99
C MET A 183 -15.24 4.48 -1.45
N LEU A 184 -16.07 4.38 -2.49
CA LEU A 184 -16.84 5.51 -3.03
C LEU A 184 -18.22 5.63 -2.37
N PHE A 185 -18.86 4.50 -2.14
CA PHE A 185 -20.19 4.38 -1.56
C PHE A 185 -20.21 3.15 -0.65
N PRO A 186 -19.84 3.31 0.64
CA PRO A 186 -19.80 2.23 1.62
C PRO A 186 -21.21 1.81 2.03
N CYS A 187 -21.96 1.21 1.11
CA CYS A 187 -23.18 0.47 1.36
C CYS A 187 -22.84 -1.03 1.50
N ASP A 188 -23.68 -1.78 2.22
CA ASP A 188 -23.54 -3.24 2.35
C ASP A 188 -22.23 -3.71 3.02
N LEU A 189 -21.75 -2.95 4.01
CA LEU A 189 -20.66 -3.36 4.89
C LEU A 189 -21.05 -4.64 5.65
N CYS A 190 -20.07 -5.51 5.85
CA CYS A 190 -20.27 -6.80 6.48
C CYS A 190 -19.36 -6.94 7.71
N CYS A 191 -19.90 -7.46 8.82
CA CYS A 191 -19.08 -7.76 9.99
C CYS A 191 -18.12 -8.93 9.75
N ASP A 192 -18.41 -9.80 8.78
CA ASP A 192 -17.59 -10.94 8.41
C ASP A 192 -17.78 -11.33 6.93
N TRP A 193 -16.75 -11.09 6.13
CA TRP A 193 -16.73 -11.41 4.69
C TRP A 193 -16.45 -12.89 4.40
N THR A 194 -16.13 -13.71 5.41
CA THR A 194 -15.82 -15.14 5.22
C THR A 194 -17.05 -16.00 4.98
N MET A 195 -18.23 -15.54 5.38
CA MET A 195 -19.46 -16.31 5.23
C MET A 195 -19.78 -16.56 3.76
N GLY A 196 -19.83 -17.84 3.36
CA GLY A 196 -20.17 -18.26 2.01
C GLY A 196 -21.55 -17.72 1.61
N GLY A 197 -21.55 -16.71 0.73
CA GLY A 197 -22.77 -16.03 0.28
C GLY A 197 -22.66 -14.51 0.23
N THR A 198 -21.72 -13.90 0.97
CA THR A 198 -21.58 -12.42 1.00
C THR A 198 -21.15 -11.85 -0.37
N VAL A 199 -20.17 -12.48 -1.02
CA VAL A 199 -19.80 -12.17 -2.41
C VAL A 199 -19.91 -13.44 -3.26
N PRO A 200 -20.96 -13.57 -4.09
CA PRO A 200 -21.14 -14.74 -4.95
C PRO A 200 -20.01 -14.88 -5.97
N LEU A 201 -19.63 -16.12 -6.30
CA LEU A 201 -18.59 -16.39 -7.30
C LEU A 201 -19.02 -15.91 -8.69
N VAL A 202 -18.05 -15.45 -9.48
CA VAL A 202 -18.25 -15.07 -10.89
C VAL A 202 -17.87 -16.25 -11.77
N GLU A 203 -18.87 -16.98 -12.26
CA GLU A 203 -18.66 -18.28 -12.93
C GLU A 203 -18.51 -18.17 -14.45
N SER A 204 -18.97 -17.07 -15.06
CA SER A 204 -18.95 -16.87 -16.51
C SER A 204 -18.30 -15.54 -16.90
N PHE A 205 -17.70 -15.52 -18.09
CA PHE A 205 -17.24 -14.28 -18.73
C PHE A 205 -18.39 -13.34 -19.13
N THR A 206 -19.58 -13.89 -19.38
CA THR A 206 -20.77 -13.12 -19.75
C THR A 206 -21.50 -12.51 -18.56
N ASP A 207 -21.00 -12.72 -17.34
CA ASP A 207 -21.56 -12.13 -16.14
C ASP A 207 -21.42 -10.59 -16.17
N MET A 208 -22.51 -9.88 -15.92
CA MET A 208 -22.56 -8.42 -15.91
C MET A 208 -21.58 -7.81 -14.89
N ARG A 209 -21.23 -8.55 -13.83
CA ARG A 209 -20.25 -8.14 -12.82
C ARG A 209 -18.85 -7.90 -13.40
N ASN A 210 -18.50 -8.57 -14.51
CA ASN A 210 -17.24 -8.31 -15.20
C ASN A 210 -17.18 -6.89 -15.79
N MET A 211 -18.33 -6.26 -16.09
CA MET A 211 -18.36 -4.86 -16.52
C MET A 211 -17.91 -3.92 -15.40
N ALA A 212 -18.25 -4.22 -14.13
CA ALA A 212 -17.79 -3.45 -12.99
C ALA A 212 -16.26 -3.55 -12.87
N THR A 213 -15.70 -4.75 -12.99
CA THR A 213 -14.25 -4.98 -13.03
C THR A 213 -13.56 -4.16 -14.12
N LEU A 214 -14.05 -4.23 -15.36
CA LEU A 214 -13.49 -3.47 -16.49
C LEU A 214 -13.58 -1.96 -16.25
N SER A 215 -14.70 -1.48 -15.70
CA SER A 215 -14.91 -0.07 -15.38
C SER A 215 -13.92 0.41 -14.31
N THR A 216 -13.69 -0.38 -13.26
CA THR A 216 -12.69 -0.07 -12.23
C THR A 216 -11.28 0.02 -12.82
N TYR A 217 -10.87 -0.94 -13.65
CA TYR A 217 -9.55 -0.88 -14.30
C TYR A 217 -9.41 0.30 -15.25
N PHE A 218 -10.45 0.59 -16.04
CA PHE A 218 -10.46 1.77 -16.92
C PHE A 218 -10.31 3.06 -16.12
N PHE A 219 -11.04 3.20 -15.02
CA PHE A 219 -10.97 4.37 -14.15
C PHE A 219 -9.57 4.53 -13.53
N ILE A 220 -8.98 3.45 -12.99
CA ILE A 220 -7.62 3.47 -12.45
C ILE A 220 -6.61 3.86 -13.54
N ALA A 221 -6.72 3.28 -14.74
CA ALA A 221 -5.84 3.60 -15.86
C ALA A 221 -5.98 5.07 -16.29
N ALA A 222 -7.20 5.61 -16.32
CA ALA A 222 -7.47 7.01 -16.61
C ALA A 222 -6.85 7.95 -15.56
N LEU A 223 -6.97 7.62 -14.26
CA LEU A 223 -6.34 8.39 -13.19
C LEU A 223 -4.81 8.40 -13.32
N VAL A 224 -4.21 7.24 -13.56
CA VAL A 224 -2.76 7.12 -13.78
C VAL A 224 -2.32 7.94 -15.00
N TRP A 225 -3.08 7.87 -16.10
CA TRP A 225 -2.81 8.66 -17.30
C TRP A 225 -2.87 10.17 -17.04
N VAL A 226 -3.90 10.64 -16.33
CA VAL A 226 -4.06 12.06 -15.96
C VAL A 226 -2.92 12.50 -15.04
N ALA A 227 -2.54 11.69 -14.06
CA ALA A 227 -1.43 11.97 -13.15
C ALA A 227 -0.12 12.17 -13.93
N PHE A 228 0.19 11.29 -14.89
CA PHE A 228 1.40 11.43 -15.72
C PHE A 228 1.33 12.61 -16.72
N LYS A 229 0.14 13.00 -17.18
CA LYS A 229 -0.02 14.11 -18.12
C LYS A 229 0.13 15.47 -17.44
N ASN A 230 -0.40 15.62 -16.23
CA ASN A 230 -0.37 16.88 -15.46
C ASN A 230 0.97 17.17 -14.77
N GLU A 231 1.92 16.22 -14.79
CA GLU A 231 3.31 16.43 -14.31
C GLU A 231 4.24 17.05 -15.36
N LYS A 232 3.74 17.43 -16.55
CA LYS A 232 4.45 18.27 -17.53
C LYS A 232 4.23 19.75 -17.24
#